data_AF-A0A4Q3S036-F1
#
_entry.id   AF-A0A4Q3S036-F1
#
_cell.length_a   1.000
_cell.length_b   1.000
_cell.length_c   1.000
_cell.angle_alpha   90.00
_cell.angle_beta   90.00
_cell.angle_gamma   90.00
#
_symmetry.space_group_name_H-M   'P 1'
#
loop_
_entity.id
_entity.type
_entity.pdbx_description
1 polymer ?
#
loop_
_entity_poly.entity_id
_entity_poly.type
_entity_poly.pdbx_seq_one_letter_code
_entity_poly.pdbx_strand_id
1 'polypeptide(L)'
;MTEEAPPAAAPATPLWKQPLVIGGAVIIVLFGGYQMMSRGQQPPPPVDPVRPPQPPPVKPVFPVYPAVPPVDVPPAVDPQPPPVQISAPAEPQTPAGPTPVYPPQAQPEQPPVQQADATPSGPVPAPAAGQDLPILTSFEGELPMLSGALQPDGNLQVRFRVANGQDLLKGSVEVLPRWDMAEARVTFQNAAGVTVIEGAGRYRLKESRYGLMRAMQPVWLRNDVGVGELCFAFIVPKGSENVFVTGSTLCAMDETCQQALACGRVQ
;
A
#
# COMPACT_ATOMS: atom_id res chain seq x y z
N MET A 1 18.09 2.83 -65.16
CA MET A 1 17.73 2.26 -63.86
C MET A 1 16.89 3.32 -63.18
N THR A 2 15.59 3.08 -63.07
CA THR A 2 14.64 4.06 -62.53
C THR A 2 14.36 3.67 -61.09
N GLU A 3 14.79 4.51 -60.15
CA GLU A 3 14.64 4.29 -58.71
C GLU A 3 13.22 4.68 -58.29
N GLU A 4 12.46 3.70 -57.81
CA GLU A 4 11.06 3.85 -57.38
C GLU A 4 11.04 4.36 -55.93
N ALA A 5 10.43 5.54 -55.72
CA ALA A 5 10.36 6.17 -54.42
C ALA A 5 9.38 5.42 -53.48
N PRO A 6 9.70 5.29 -52.17
CA PRO A 6 8.85 4.56 -51.23
C PRO A 6 7.52 5.28 -50.95
N PRO A 7 6.42 4.54 -50.72
CA PRO A 7 5.10 5.11 -50.50
C PRO A 7 5.01 5.86 -49.17
N ALA A 8 4.29 6.99 -49.21
CA ALA A 8 4.07 7.86 -48.06
C ALA A 8 3.29 7.14 -46.94
N ALA A 9 3.78 7.28 -45.69
CA ALA A 9 3.16 6.71 -44.51
C ALA A 9 1.78 7.33 -44.22
N ALA A 10 0.81 6.47 -43.91
CA ALA A 10 -0.56 6.89 -43.58
C ALA A 10 -0.63 7.66 -42.25
N PRO A 11 -1.55 8.63 -42.11
CA PRO A 11 -1.69 9.43 -40.90
C PRO A 11 -2.20 8.61 -39.71
N ALA A 12 -1.55 8.77 -38.56
CA ALA A 12 -1.95 8.14 -37.30
C ALA A 12 -3.34 8.62 -36.87
N THR A 13 -4.25 7.67 -36.60
CA THR A 13 -5.59 7.99 -36.09
C THR A 13 -5.53 8.41 -34.61
N PRO A 14 -6.28 9.45 -34.21
CA PRO A 14 -6.25 9.93 -32.84
C PRO A 14 -6.85 8.94 -31.82
N LEU A 15 -6.19 8.81 -30.67
CA LEU A 15 -6.41 7.79 -29.63
C LEU A 15 -7.86 7.72 -29.09
N TRP A 16 -8.59 8.84 -29.09
CA TRP A 16 -9.96 8.92 -28.55
C TRP A 16 -11.03 8.22 -29.40
N LYS A 17 -10.68 7.68 -30.57
CA LYS A 17 -11.59 6.89 -31.41
C LYS A 17 -11.45 5.38 -31.22
N GLN A 18 -10.63 4.91 -30.29
CA GLN A 18 -10.49 3.48 -30.02
C GLN A 18 -11.68 2.95 -29.21
N PRO A 19 -12.47 1.98 -29.73
CA PRO A 19 -13.69 1.49 -29.09
C PRO A 19 -13.46 0.77 -27.74
N LEU A 20 -12.21 0.48 -27.38
CA LEU A 20 -11.83 -0.19 -26.13
C LEU A 20 -11.89 0.74 -24.89
N VAL A 21 -11.67 2.05 -25.04
CA VAL A 21 -11.67 3.01 -23.91
C VAL A 21 -13.09 3.23 -23.34
N ILE A 22 -14.11 3.06 -24.18
CA ILE A 22 -15.52 3.24 -23.79
C ILE A 22 -16.04 2.03 -22.98
N GLY A 23 -15.47 0.83 -23.17
CA GLY A 23 -15.90 -0.39 -22.49
C GLY A 23 -15.61 -0.42 -20.98
N GLY A 24 -14.51 0.18 -20.54
CA GLY A 24 -14.11 0.17 -19.13
C GLY A 24 -14.97 1.07 -18.22
N ALA A 25 -15.45 2.20 -18.75
CA ALA A 25 -16.28 3.14 -17.99
C ALA A 25 -17.71 2.60 -17.70
N VAL A 26 -18.24 1.72 -18.56
CA VAL A 26 -19.61 1.18 -18.41
C VAL A 26 -19.71 0.16 -17.28
N ILE A 27 -18.63 -0.59 -16.99
CA ILE A 27 -18.65 -1.64 -15.95
C ILE A 27 -18.69 -1.03 -14.53
N ILE A 28 -18.00 0.08 -14.29
CA ILE A 28 -17.99 0.74 -12.96
C ILE A 28 -19.35 1.37 -12.65
N VAL A 29 -20.05 1.92 -13.65
CA VAL A 29 -21.41 2.48 -13.48
C VAL A 29 -22.42 1.37 -13.18
N LEU A 30 -22.31 0.20 -13.82
CA LEU A 30 -23.21 -0.93 -13.55
C LEU A 30 -23.00 -1.53 -12.14
N PHE A 31 -21.76 -1.69 -11.68
CA PHE A 31 -21.50 -2.25 -10.35
C PHE A 31 -21.83 -1.25 -9.21
N GLY A 32 -21.53 0.04 -9.40
CA GLY A 32 -21.88 1.09 -8.43
C GLY A 32 -23.39 1.38 -8.36
N GLY A 33 -24.08 1.38 -9.50
CA GLY A 33 -25.54 1.58 -9.56
C GLY A 33 -26.33 0.41 -8.96
N TYR A 34 -25.86 -0.83 -9.14
CA TYR A 34 -26.54 -2.00 -8.60
C TYR A 34 -26.49 -2.07 -7.06
N GLN A 35 -25.38 -1.66 -6.44
CA GLN A 35 -25.26 -1.56 -4.98
C GLN A 35 -26.23 -0.53 -4.38
N MET A 36 -26.47 0.60 -5.07
CA MET A 36 -27.41 1.62 -4.60
C MET A 36 -28.89 1.23 -4.80
N MET A 37 -29.25 0.53 -5.88
CA MET A 37 -30.62 0.02 -6.06
C MET A 37 -30.96 -1.16 -5.13
N SER A 38 -29.98 -1.98 -4.75
CA SER A 38 -30.19 -3.11 -3.84
C SER A 38 -30.52 -2.68 -2.40
N ARG A 39 -30.10 -1.48 -1.97
CA ARG A 39 -30.40 -0.95 -0.63
C ARG A 39 -31.86 -0.51 -0.46
N GLY A 40 -32.62 -0.33 -1.55
CA GLY A 40 -34.02 0.08 -1.51
C GLY A 40 -35.05 -1.05 -1.43
N GLN A 41 -34.64 -2.31 -1.66
CA GLN A 41 -35.54 -3.47 -1.67
C GLN A 41 -35.38 -4.38 -0.46
N GLN A 42 -34.92 -3.85 0.68
CA GLN A 42 -34.97 -4.63 1.91
C GLN A 42 -36.45 -4.84 2.28
N PRO A 43 -36.95 -6.10 2.32
CA PRO A 43 -38.31 -6.35 2.77
C PRO A 43 -38.47 -5.76 4.17
N PRO A 44 -39.62 -5.15 4.50
CA PRO A 44 -39.84 -4.58 5.83
C PRO A 44 -39.52 -5.65 6.87
N PRO A 45 -38.81 -5.29 7.95
CA PRO A 45 -38.47 -6.25 8.99
C PRO A 45 -39.75 -6.93 9.48
N PRO A 46 -39.72 -8.25 9.75
CA PRO A 46 -40.87 -8.96 10.29
C PRO A 46 -41.35 -8.22 11.55
N VAL A 47 -42.65 -7.95 11.61
CA VAL A 47 -43.29 -7.32 12.76
C VAL A 47 -43.10 -8.27 13.94
N ASP A 48 -42.21 -7.91 14.86
CA ASP A 48 -42.01 -8.67 16.09
C ASP A 48 -43.33 -8.72 16.87
N PRO A 49 -43.80 -9.91 17.29
CA PRO A 49 -44.94 -10.01 18.18
C PRO A 49 -44.66 -9.20 19.45
N VAL A 50 -45.63 -8.36 19.80
CA VAL A 50 -45.63 -7.41 20.93
C VAL A 50 -44.79 -7.92 22.10
N ARG A 51 -43.56 -7.42 22.19
CA ARG A 51 -42.66 -7.70 23.30
C ARG A 51 -43.24 -6.99 24.53
N PRO A 52 -43.42 -7.68 25.67
CA PRO A 52 -43.89 -7.03 26.89
C PRO A 52 -42.92 -5.89 27.28
N PRO A 53 -43.43 -4.81 27.91
CA PRO A 53 -42.67 -3.60 28.18
C PRO A 53 -41.39 -3.93 28.95
N GLN A 54 -40.26 -3.58 28.34
CA GLN A 54 -38.95 -3.74 28.94
C GLN A 54 -38.85 -2.82 30.16
N PRO A 55 -38.37 -3.29 31.33
CA PRO A 55 -38.14 -2.43 32.48
C PRO A 55 -37.10 -1.36 32.15
N PRO A 56 -37.16 -0.18 32.79
CA PRO A 56 -36.25 0.92 32.51
C PRO A 56 -34.79 0.52 32.74
N PRO A 57 -33.85 1.06 31.95
CA PRO A 57 -32.44 0.73 32.06
C PRO A 57 -31.92 1.13 33.45
N VAL A 58 -31.48 0.13 34.21
CA VAL A 58 -30.79 0.33 35.49
C VAL A 58 -29.44 0.97 35.17
N LYS A 59 -29.22 2.21 35.62
CA LYS A 59 -27.92 2.87 35.54
C LYS A 59 -26.87 1.97 36.23
N PRO A 60 -25.72 1.70 35.60
CA PRO A 60 -24.64 0.99 36.28
C PRO A 60 -24.14 1.84 37.44
N VAL A 61 -24.43 1.38 38.66
CA VAL A 61 -23.77 1.87 39.87
C VAL A 61 -22.40 1.21 39.90
N PHE A 62 -21.37 1.96 39.51
CA PHE A 62 -20.00 1.53 39.69
C PHE A 62 -19.70 1.47 41.18
N PRO A 63 -19.29 0.32 41.76
CA PRO A 63 -18.81 0.29 43.12
C PRO A 63 -17.53 1.13 43.20
N VAL A 64 -17.56 2.17 44.02
CA VAL A 64 -16.36 2.89 44.46
C VAL A 64 -15.61 1.93 45.39
N TYR A 65 -14.56 1.30 44.87
CA TYR A 65 -13.65 0.52 45.69
C TYR A 65 -12.81 1.48 46.55
N PRO A 66 -12.68 1.26 47.87
CA PRO A 66 -11.73 2.00 48.68
C PRO A 66 -10.31 1.70 48.19
N ALA A 67 -9.49 2.74 48.08
CA ALA A 67 -8.07 2.64 47.76
C ALA A 67 -7.37 1.74 48.78
N VAL A 68 -6.88 0.60 48.32
CA VAL A 68 -6.05 -0.32 49.12
C VAL A 68 -4.64 0.27 49.18
N PRO A 69 -4.01 0.41 50.37
CA PRO A 69 -2.64 0.88 50.48
C PRO A 69 -1.66 -0.12 49.84
N PRO A 70 -0.49 0.35 49.35
CA PRO A 70 0.50 -0.51 48.72
C PRO A 70 1.05 -1.53 49.72
N VAL A 71 0.92 -2.81 49.38
CA VAL A 71 1.57 -3.91 50.09
C VAL A 71 2.95 -4.10 49.46
N ASP A 72 4.00 -3.98 50.27
CA ASP A 72 5.37 -4.40 49.93
C ASP A 72 5.36 -5.88 49.53
N VAL A 73 5.54 -6.15 48.24
CA VAL A 73 5.71 -7.51 47.73
C VAL A 73 7.21 -7.82 47.72
N PRO A 74 7.69 -8.83 48.47
CA PRO A 74 9.09 -9.25 48.39
C PRO A 74 9.39 -9.80 46.99
N PRO A 75 10.64 -9.68 46.50
CA PRO A 75 11.00 -10.13 45.16
C PRO A 75 10.73 -11.62 45.01
N ALA A 76 9.96 -11.96 43.97
CA ALA A 76 9.73 -13.34 43.55
C ALA A 76 11.07 -13.97 43.15
N VAL A 77 11.42 -15.05 43.84
CA VAL A 77 12.50 -15.95 43.43
C VAL A 77 12.00 -16.73 42.22
N ASP A 78 12.58 -16.45 41.05
CA ASP A 78 12.33 -17.24 39.84
C ASP A 78 12.82 -18.68 40.05
N PRO A 79 11.98 -19.71 39.82
CA PRO A 79 12.44 -21.09 39.78
C PRO A 79 13.29 -21.29 38.51
N GLN A 80 14.58 -21.49 38.74
CA GLN A 80 15.58 -21.87 37.73
C GLN A 80 15.12 -23.15 36.99
N PRO A 81 14.97 -23.13 35.66
CA PRO A 81 14.66 -24.35 34.91
C PRO A 81 15.84 -25.34 35.00
N PRO A 82 15.57 -26.66 35.03
CA PRO A 82 16.62 -27.67 35.04
C PRO A 82 17.48 -27.54 33.76
N PRO A 83 18.80 -27.79 33.84
CA PRO A 83 19.63 -27.81 32.66
C PRO A 83 19.19 -28.94 31.73
N VAL A 84 18.74 -28.58 30.53
CA VAL A 84 18.51 -29.53 29.44
C VAL A 84 19.89 -30.02 28.99
N GLN A 85 20.26 -31.25 29.38
CA GLN A 85 21.40 -31.94 28.82
C GLN A 85 21.06 -32.39 27.40
N ILE A 86 21.41 -31.58 26.41
CA ILE A 86 21.44 -32.00 25.02
C ILE A 86 22.75 -32.76 24.82
N SER A 87 22.68 -34.09 24.88
CA SER A 87 23.75 -34.95 24.38
C SER A 87 23.82 -34.76 22.86
N ALA A 88 24.76 -33.94 22.39
CA ALA A 88 25.14 -33.91 21.00
C ALA A 88 25.77 -35.27 20.61
N PRO A 89 25.41 -35.88 19.47
CA PRO A 89 26.23 -36.93 18.90
C PRO A 89 27.59 -36.34 18.53
N ALA A 90 28.66 -36.96 19.00
CA ALA A 90 30.02 -36.61 18.65
C ALA A 90 30.24 -36.81 17.14
N GLU A 91 30.47 -35.71 16.41
CA GLU A 91 31.04 -35.78 15.06
C GLU A 91 32.50 -36.23 15.13
N PRO A 92 32.96 -37.14 14.25
CA PRO A 92 34.36 -37.50 14.14
C PRO A 92 35.19 -36.29 13.69
N GLN A 93 36.16 -35.89 14.51
CA GLN A 93 37.19 -34.94 14.10
C GLN A 93 38.05 -35.58 13.00
N THR A 94 37.86 -35.14 11.75
CA THR A 94 38.81 -35.39 10.67
C THR A 94 40.10 -34.60 10.89
N PRO A 95 41.28 -35.16 10.57
CA PRO A 95 42.56 -34.50 10.77
C PRO A 95 42.67 -33.21 9.94
N ALA A 96 43.24 -32.17 10.53
CA ALA A 96 43.58 -30.92 9.87
C ALA A 96 44.49 -31.18 8.66
N GLY A 97 43.93 -31.02 7.46
CA GLY A 97 44.70 -30.94 6.23
C GLY A 97 45.44 -29.60 6.14
N PRO A 98 46.57 -29.54 5.42
CA PRO A 98 47.37 -28.33 5.29
C PRO A 98 46.56 -27.21 4.64
N THR A 99 46.61 -26.03 5.22
CA THR A 99 46.07 -24.79 4.67
C THR A 99 46.70 -24.50 3.30
N PRO A 100 45.91 -24.38 2.22
CA PRO A 100 46.44 -23.89 0.97
C PRO A 100 46.81 -22.40 1.13
N VAL A 101 48.10 -22.11 0.95
CA VAL A 101 48.61 -20.76 0.75
C VAL A 101 48.17 -20.33 -0.65
N TYR A 102 47.10 -19.53 -0.73
CA TYR A 102 46.74 -18.88 -1.98
C TYR A 102 47.72 -17.73 -2.24
N PRO A 103 48.31 -17.61 -3.44
CA PRO A 103 49.03 -16.40 -3.83
C PRO A 103 48.05 -15.22 -3.86
N PRO A 104 48.51 -13.98 -3.55
CA PRO A 104 47.65 -12.80 -3.62
C PRO A 104 47.13 -12.63 -5.04
N GLN A 105 45.81 -12.77 -5.21
CA GLN A 105 45.16 -12.39 -6.47
C GLN A 105 45.35 -10.89 -6.67
N ALA A 106 45.87 -10.53 -7.84
CA ALA A 106 45.88 -9.16 -8.31
C ALA A 106 44.44 -8.62 -8.30
N GLN A 107 44.22 -7.55 -7.53
CA GLN A 107 43.02 -6.74 -7.60
C GLN A 107 42.85 -6.29 -9.06
N PRO A 108 41.69 -6.51 -9.69
CA PRO A 108 41.35 -5.81 -10.92
C PRO A 108 41.35 -4.31 -10.59
N GLU A 109 42.24 -3.56 -11.23
CA GLU A 109 42.18 -2.10 -11.24
C GLU A 109 40.78 -1.68 -11.68
N GLN A 110 39.98 -1.17 -10.73
CA GLN A 110 38.77 -0.45 -11.07
C GLN A 110 39.19 0.76 -11.91
N PRO A 111 38.59 0.99 -13.09
CA PRO A 111 38.85 2.21 -13.84
C PRO A 111 38.50 3.41 -12.95
N PRO A 112 39.27 4.51 -13.02
CA PRO A 112 39.05 5.67 -12.17
C PRO A 112 37.62 6.15 -12.37
N VAL A 113 36.85 6.13 -11.27
CA VAL A 113 35.54 6.77 -11.22
C VAL A 113 35.79 8.24 -11.53
N GLN A 114 35.39 8.67 -12.73
CA GLN A 114 35.31 10.08 -13.05
C GLN A 114 34.35 10.69 -12.04
N GLN A 115 34.93 11.35 -11.06
CA GLN A 115 34.23 12.20 -10.11
C GLN A 115 33.74 13.39 -10.94
N ALA A 116 32.59 13.19 -11.59
CA ALA A 116 31.85 14.29 -12.18
C ALA A 116 31.55 15.26 -11.04
N ASP A 117 32.02 16.50 -11.20
CA ASP A 117 31.71 17.61 -10.33
C ASP A 117 30.24 17.55 -9.92
N ALA A 118 30.00 17.19 -8.66
CA ALA A 118 28.70 17.29 -8.05
C ALA A 118 28.40 18.78 -7.89
N THR A 119 27.87 19.39 -8.94
CA THR A 119 27.11 20.63 -8.81
C THR A 119 26.11 20.43 -7.66
N PRO A 120 26.08 21.32 -6.66
CA PRO A 120 25.16 21.16 -5.54
C PRO A 120 23.74 21.15 -6.10
N SER A 121 23.08 20.00 -6.01
CA SER A 121 21.64 19.88 -6.27
C SER A 121 20.94 20.87 -5.35
N GLY A 122 20.50 21.98 -5.93
CA GLY A 122 19.60 22.90 -5.25
C GLY A 122 18.37 22.14 -4.74
N PRO A 123 17.63 22.70 -3.76
CA PRO A 123 16.41 22.08 -3.27
C PRO A 123 15.52 21.75 -4.47
N VAL A 124 15.19 20.46 -4.63
CA VAL A 124 14.24 20.01 -5.65
C VAL A 124 12.97 20.82 -5.41
N PRO A 125 12.53 21.67 -6.38
CA PRO A 125 11.33 22.44 -6.17
C PRO A 125 10.18 21.48 -5.93
N ALA A 126 9.43 21.71 -4.84
CA ALA A 126 8.18 21.02 -4.60
C ALA A 126 7.34 21.09 -5.90
N PRO A 127 6.75 19.98 -6.36
CA PRO A 127 6.02 19.98 -7.63
C PRO A 127 4.98 21.10 -7.59
N ALA A 128 5.05 21.98 -8.59
CA ALA A 128 4.25 23.18 -8.69
C ALA A 128 2.77 22.84 -8.48
N ALA A 129 2.10 23.64 -7.65
CA ALA A 129 0.67 23.57 -7.41
C ALA A 129 -0.08 23.78 -8.75
N GLY A 130 -0.37 22.69 -9.45
CA GLY A 130 -0.95 22.74 -10.80
C GLY A 130 -0.63 21.53 -11.68
N GLN A 131 0.29 20.63 -11.30
CA GLN A 131 0.45 19.38 -12.04
C GLN A 131 -0.79 18.51 -11.89
N ASP A 132 -1.40 18.17 -13.03
CA ASP A 132 -2.52 17.23 -13.10
C ASP A 132 -2.05 15.89 -12.54
N LEU A 133 -2.59 15.52 -11.38
CA LEU A 133 -2.21 14.27 -10.72
C LEU A 133 -2.80 13.10 -11.53
N PRO A 134 -2.03 12.03 -11.78
CA PRO A 134 -2.49 10.88 -12.55
C PRO A 134 -3.72 10.23 -11.89
N ILE A 135 -4.73 9.90 -12.71
CA ILE A 135 -5.92 9.19 -12.27
C ILE A 135 -5.64 7.69 -12.33
N LEU A 136 -5.81 6.98 -11.20
CA LEU A 136 -5.62 5.53 -11.15
C LEU A 136 -6.58 4.80 -12.11
N THR A 137 -6.11 3.75 -12.78
CA THR A 137 -6.86 3.00 -13.79
C THR A 137 -6.97 1.50 -13.44
N SER A 138 -7.84 0.74 -14.10
CA SER A 138 -7.96 -0.70 -13.85
C SER A 138 -6.62 -1.44 -14.07
N PHE A 139 -6.35 -2.46 -13.26
CA PHE A 139 -5.08 -3.23 -13.32
C PHE A 139 -4.78 -3.83 -14.71
N GLU A 140 -5.80 -4.16 -15.49
CA GLU A 140 -5.67 -4.78 -16.82
C GLU A 140 -5.35 -3.79 -17.96
N GLY A 141 -5.40 -2.49 -17.68
CA GLY A 141 -5.18 -1.42 -18.65
C GLY A 141 -3.76 -0.89 -18.67
N GLU A 142 -3.54 0.16 -19.47
CA GLU A 142 -2.32 0.96 -19.35
C GLU A 142 -2.32 1.68 -18.00
N LEU A 143 -1.30 1.40 -17.20
CA LEU A 143 -1.17 1.97 -15.86
C LEU A 143 -0.49 3.33 -15.93
N PRO A 144 -1.08 4.40 -15.34
CA PRO A 144 -0.45 5.71 -15.30
C PRO A 144 0.82 5.66 -14.44
N MET A 145 1.82 6.47 -14.80
CA MET A 145 2.99 6.66 -13.95
C MET A 145 2.65 7.59 -12.79
N LEU A 146 2.97 7.17 -11.58
CA LEU A 146 2.82 7.90 -10.33
C LEU A 146 4.20 8.33 -9.86
N SER A 147 4.38 9.62 -9.63
CA SER A 147 5.65 10.12 -9.08
C SER A 147 5.67 9.98 -7.56
N GLY A 148 6.72 9.36 -7.04
CA GLY A 148 7.06 9.44 -5.62
C GLY A 148 7.88 10.69 -5.32
N ALA A 149 7.49 11.47 -4.31
CA ALA A 149 8.26 12.59 -3.81
C ALA A 149 8.81 12.28 -2.42
N LEU A 150 10.13 12.34 -2.27
CA LEU A 150 10.76 12.22 -0.95
C LEU A 150 10.53 13.52 -0.18
N GLN A 151 9.90 13.42 0.99
CA GLN A 151 9.63 14.54 1.87
C GLN A 151 10.85 14.84 2.76
N PRO A 152 10.93 16.04 3.37
CA PRO A 152 12.06 16.44 4.22
C PRO A 152 12.28 15.54 5.44
N ASP A 153 11.24 14.84 5.90
CA ASP A 153 11.29 13.87 6.99
C ASP A 153 11.74 12.46 6.54
N GLY A 154 12.04 12.29 5.26
CA GLY A 154 12.46 11.03 4.65
C GLY A 154 11.30 10.13 4.22
N ASN A 155 10.04 10.56 4.38
CA ASN A 155 8.89 9.79 3.93
C ASN A 155 8.74 9.90 2.41
N LEU A 156 8.38 8.79 1.75
CA LEU A 156 8.03 8.82 0.33
C LEU A 156 6.54 9.06 0.18
N GLN A 157 6.15 10.15 -0.47
CA GLN A 157 4.77 10.49 -0.73
C GLN A 157 4.42 10.23 -2.20
N VAL A 158 3.46 9.35 -2.44
CA VAL A 158 2.91 9.06 -3.78
C VAL A 158 1.54 9.71 -3.90
N ARG A 159 1.38 10.61 -4.87
CA ARG A 159 0.13 11.37 -5.08
C ARG A 159 -0.59 10.89 -6.34
N PHE A 160 -1.91 10.86 -6.30
CA PHE A 160 -2.76 10.39 -7.38
C PHE A 160 -4.17 10.98 -7.29
N ARG A 161 -5.01 10.65 -8.27
CA ARG A 161 -6.45 10.94 -8.24
C ARG A 161 -7.26 9.66 -8.30
N VAL A 162 -8.39 9.63 -7.61
CA VAL A 162 -9.36 8.53 -7.66
C VAL A 162 -10.77 9.09 -7.88
N ALA A 163 -11.50 8.49 -8.82
CA ALA A 163 -12.89 8.82 -9.04
C ALA A 163 -13.76 8.19 -7.95
N ASN A 164 -14.62 8.99 -7.31
CA ASN A 164 -15.62 8.52 -6.36
C ASN A 164 -17.01 8.95 -6.84
N GLY A 165 -17.52 8.24 -7.85
CA GLY A 165 -18.82 8.56 -8.47
C GLY A 165 -18.76 9.88 -9.25
N GLN A 166 -19.19 10.98 -8.62
CA GLN A 166 -19.27 12.31 -9.24
C GLN A 166 -18.04 13.19 -8.98
N ASP A 167 -17.25 12.87 -7.96
CA ASP A 167 -16.08 13.64 -7.57
C ASP A 167 -14.77 12.95 -7.93
N LEU A 168 -13.72 13.75 -8.09
CA LEU A 168 -12.36 13.29 -8.31
C LEU A 168 -11.50 13.74 -7.12
N LEU A 169 -11.23 12.80 -6.22
CA LEU A 169 -10.48 13.06 -5.00
C LEU A 169 -8.98 13.04 -5.29
N LYS A 170 -8.22 13.92 -4.63
CA LYS A 170 -6.76 13.90 -4.63
C LYS A 170 -6.31 12.97 -3.50
N GLY A 171 -5.74 11.83 -3.86
CA GLY A 171 -5.21 10.84 -2.93
C GLY A 171 -3.71 10.99 -2.72
N SER A 172 -3.25 10.64 -1.53
CA SER A 172 -1.84 10.52 -1.20
C SER A 172 -1.62 9.30 -0.32
N VAL A 173 -0.62 8.49 -0.67
CA VAL A 173 -0.07 7.43 0.17
C VAL A 173 1.32 7.88 0.62
N GLU A 174 1.49 8.03 1.93
CA GLU A 174 2.76 8.38 2.54
C GLU A 174 3.37 7.15 3.19
N VAL A 175 4.60 6.86 2.80
CA VAL A 175 5.33 5.65 3.15
C VAL A 175 6.57 6.05 3.94
N LEU A 176 6.61 5.65 5.21
CA LEU A 176 7.71 5.97 6.11
C LEU A 176 9.00 5.20 5.75
N PRO A 177 10.18 5.71 6.15
CA PRO A 177 11.42 4.93 6.17
C PRO A 177 11.21 3.60 6.91
N ARG A 178 11.73 2.50 6.35
CA ARG A 178 11.47 1.12 6.85
C ARG A 178 9.98 0.73 6.76
N TRP A 179 9.37 1.05 5.62
CA TRP A 179 7.96 0.80 5.31
C TRP A 179 7.50 -0.66 5.39
N ASP A 180 8.44 -1.60 5.41
CA ASP A 180 8.20 -3.00 5.67
C ASP A 180 7.77 -3.28 7.12
N MET A 181 8.04 -2.34 8.03
CA MET A 181 7.73 -2.40 9.46
C MET A 181 7.00 -1.15 9.98
N ALA A 182 7.03 -0.04 9.22
CA ALA A 182 6.46 1.24 9.61
C ALA A 182 4.99 1.38 9.22
N GLU A 183 4.31 2.27 9.92
CA GLU A 183 2.96 2.70 9.58
C GLU A 183 3.01 3.59 8.34
N ALA A 184 2.07 3.42 7.43
CA ALA A 184 1.85 4.29 6.29
C ALA A 184 0.53 5.04 6.48
N ARG A 185 0.44 6.22 5.87
CA ARG A 185 -0.74 7.08 5.95
C ARG A 185 -1.37 7.24 4.59
N VAL A 186 -2.69 7.30 4.57
CA VAL A 186 -3.45 7.59 3.37
C VAL A 186 -4.41 8.73 3.65
N THR A 187 -4.38 9.70 2.77
CA THR A 187 -5.25 10.87 2.84
C THR A 187 -5.93 11.10 1.51
N PHE A 188 -7.17 11.57 1.56
CA PHE A 188 -7.91 12.06 0.41
C PHE A 188 -8.44 13.46 0.67
N GLN A 189 -8.23 14.33 -0.31
CA GLN A 189 -8.71 15.69 -0.31
C GLN A 189 -9.72 15.89 -1.43
N ASN A 190 -10.76 16.68 -1.14
CA ASN A 190 -11.70 17.13 -2.17
C ASN A 190 -11.08 18.24 -3.04
N ALA A 191 -11.85 18.76 -4.02
CA ALA A 191 -11.39 19.82 -4.90
C ALA A 191 -10.99 21.12 -4.16
N ALA A 192 -11.62 21.38 -3.01
CA ALA A 192 -11.30 22.53 -2.14
C ALA A 192 -10.04 22.31 -1.28
N GLY A 193 -9.37 21.16 -1.38
CA GLY A 193 -8.17 20.84 -0.60
C GLY A 193 -8.45 20.41 0.84
N VAL A 194 -9.72 20.16 1.19
CA VAL A 194 -10.10 19.70 2.53
C VAL A 194 -9.93 18.20 2.61
N THR A 195 -9.21 17.71 3.62
CA THR A 195 -9.09 16.28 3.92
C THR A 195 -10.44 15.72 4.37
N VAL A 196 -10.98 14.82 3.56
CA VAL A 196 -12.29 14.15 3.76
C VAL A 196 -12.14 12.69 4.18
N ILE A 197 -10.96 12.10 3.95
CA ILE A 197 -10.62 10.76 4.40
C ILE A 197 -9.19 10.78 4.89
N GLU A 198 -8.96 10.17 6.06
CA GLU A 198 -7.63 9.96 6.62
C GLU A 198 -7.59 8.61 7.34
N GLY A 199 -6.58 7.82 7.05
CA GLY A 199 -6.35 6.54 7.71
C GLY A 199 -4.88 6.18 7.74
N ALA A 200 -4.55 5.26 8.64
CA ALA A 200 -3.18 4.78 8.79
C ALA A 200 -3.15 3.28 9.07
N GLY A 201 -2.09 2.61 8.64
CA GLY A 201 -1.95 1.17 8.83
C GLY A 201 -0.57 0.67 8.49
N ARG A 202 -0.29 -0.59 8.82
CA ARG A 202 0.97 -1.25 8.48
C ARG A 202 0.80 -2.10 7.24
N TYR A 203 1.81 -2.07 6.37
CA TYR A 203 1.90 -3.00 5.26
C TYR A 203 2.20 -4.41 5.73
N ARG A 204 1.52 -5.40 5.14
CA ARG A 204 1.75 -6.82 5.36
C ARG A 204 2.09 -7.49 4.04
N LEU A 205 3.15 -8.28 4.03
CA LEU A 205 3.53 -9.09 2.87
C LEU A 205 2.49 -10.21 2.66
N LYS A 206 2.01 -10.35 1.43
CA LYS A 206 1.04 -11.36 1.01
C LYS A 206 1.29 -11.76 -0.44
N GLU A 207 0.88 -12.94 -0.82
CA GLU A 207 0.72 -13.31 -2.23
C GLU A 207 -0.69 -12.96 -2.70
N SER A 208 -0.81 -12.59 -3.97
CA SER A 208 -2.07 -12.32 -4.64
C SER A 208 -2.07 -12.92 -6.05
N ARG A 209 -3.23 -12.90 -6.71
CA ARG A 209 -3.32 -13.29 -8.13
C ARG A 209 -2.42 -12.46 -9.05
N TYR A 210 -2.07 -11.24 -8.63
CA TYR A 210 -1.26 -10.27 -9.37
C TYR A 210 0.25 -10.42 -9.16
N GLY A 211 0.66 -11.15 -8.13
CA GLY A 211 2.05 -11.28 -7.72
C GLY A 211 2.25 -11.09 -6.22
N LEU A 212 3.52 -11.01 -5.82
CA LEU A 212 3.90 -10.68 -4.45
C LEU A 212 3.50 -9.22 -4.17
N MET A 213 2.87 -8.98 -3.03
CA MET A 213 2.41 -7.64 -2.66
C MET A 213 2.61 -7.33 -1.19
N ARG A 214 2.72 -6.04 -0.89
CA ARG A 214 2.58 -5.50 0.46
C ARG A 214 1.29 -4.70 0.51
N ALA A 215 0.31 -5.19 1.24
CA ALA A 215 -1.01 -4.59 1.37
C ALA A 215 -1.21 -3.99 2.78
N MET A 216 -1.84 -2.83 2.83
CA MET A 216 -2.22 -2.10 4.03
C MET A 216 -3.73 -1.93 4.03
N GLN A 217 -4.35 -2.31 5.14
CA GLN A 217 -5.73 -1.97 5.47
C GLN A 217 -5.69 -0.82 6.49
N PRO A 218 -6.08 0.41 6.10
CA PRO A 218 -6.03 1.55 7.01
C PRO A 218 -7.07 1.41 8.13
N VAL A 219 -6.70 1.82 9.33
CA VAL A 219 -7.66 2.20 10.37
C VAL A 219 -8.03 3.66 10.09
N TRP A 220 -9.29 3.89 9.74
CA TRP A 220 -9.76 5.21 9.32
C TRP A 220 -10.06 6.09 10.52
N LEU A 221 -9.41 7.25 10.57
CA LEU A 221 -9.61 8.30 11.57
C LEU A 221 -10.72 9.26 11.12
N ARG A 222 -10.86 9.45 9.80
CA ARG A 222 -11.90 10.26 9.16
C ARG A 222 -12.38 9.56 7.89
N ASN A 223 -13.70 9.50 7.69
CA ASN A 223 -14.32 8.87 6.53
C ASN A 223 -15.66 9.54 6.18
N ASP A 224 -15.61 10.83 5.85
CA ASP A 224 -16.82 11.66 5.68
C ASP A 224 -17.60 11.31 4.39
N VAL A 225 -17.00 10.53 3.50
CA VAL A 225 -17.51 10.19 2.17
C VAL A 225 -17.73 8.69 1.94
N GLY A 226 -17.60 7.86 2.99
CA GLY A 226 -17.97 6.44 2.96
C GLY A 226 -17.06 5.53 2.13
N VAL A 227 -15.80 5.91 1.92
CA VAL A 227 -14.81 5.16 1.13
C VAL A 227 -13.85 4.34 2.02
N GLY A 228 -13.95 4.50 3.35
CA GLY A 228 -13.09 3.90 4.36
C GLY A 228 -13.18 2.37 4.53
N GLU A 229 -13.35 1.63 3.45
CA GLU A 229 -13.16 0.18 3.42
C GLU A 229 -12.05 -0.21 2.43
N LEU A 230 -11.46 0.73 1.69
CA LEU A 230 -10.40 0.44 0.74
C LEU A 230 -9.09 -0.01 1.42
N CYS A 231 -8.40 -0.96 0.78
CA CYS A 231 -6.99 -1.22 1.07
C CYS A 231 -6.07 -0.57 0.03
N PHE A 232 -4.79 -0.45 0.37
CA PHE A 232 -3.74 -0.01 -0.55
C PHE A 232 -2.65 -1.05 -0.62
N ALA A 233 -2.15 -1.37 -1.80
CA ALA A 233 -1.08 -2.34 -1.96
C ALA A 233 -0.05 -1.89 -2.98
N PHE A 234 1.21 -2.19 -2.69
CA PHE A 234 2.30 -2.18 -3.67
C PHE A 234 2.50 -3.61 -4.18
N ILE A 235 2.38 -3.79 -5.48
CA ILE A 235 2.41 -5.08 -6.17
C ILE A 235 3.61 -5.11 -7.12
N VAL A 236 4.41 -6.17 -7.06
CA VAL A 236 5.51 -6.42 -8.00
C VAL A 236 5.17 -7.60 -8.92
N PRO A 237 5.82 -7.68 -10.11
CA PRO A 237 5.62 -8.80 -11.03
C PRO A 237 5.87 -10.17 -10.38
N LYS A 238 5.22 -11.21 -10.92
CA LYS A 238 5.44 -12.60 -10.45
C LYS A 238 6.91 -12.99 -10.62
N GLY A 239 7.44 -13.69 -9.62
CA GLY A 239 8.85 -14.12 -9.56
C GLY A 239 9.77 -13.14 -8.84
N SER A 240 9.29 -11.96 -8.40
CA SER A 240 10.03 -11.10 -7.49
C SER A 240 10.10 -11.70 -6.08
N GLU A 241 11.27 -11.64 -5.47
CA GLU A 241 11.50 -12.14 -4.10
C GLU A 241 11.11 -11.12 -3.01
N ASN A 242 11.01 -9.85 -3.38
CA ASN A 242 10.66 -8.76 -2.47
C ASN A 242 9.80 -7.70 -3.17
N VAL A 243 9.06 -6.95 -2.37
CA VAL A 243 8.25 -5.81 -2.82
C VAL A 243 9.04 -4.54 -2.53
N PHE A 244 9.21 -3.69 -3.54
CA PHE A 244 9.81 -2.36 -3.42
C PHE A 244 8.73 -1.30 -3.63
N VAL A 245 8.91 -0.07 -3.13
CA VAL A 245 7.93 1.00 -3.39
C VAL A 245 8.09 1.52 -4.82
N THR A 246 9.28 2.04 -5.14
CA THR A 246 9.63 2.46 -6.51
C THR A 246 9.69 1.25 -7.44
N GLY A 247 9.14 1.39 -8.64
CA GLY A 247 9.04 0.33 -9.64
C GLY A 247 7.87 -0.64 -9.45
N SER A 248 7.14 -0.54 -8.33
CA SER A 248 5.94 -1.34 -8.10
C SER A 248 4.68 -0.71 -8.70
N THR A 249 3.59 -1.48 -8.67
CA THR A 249 2.25 -0.98 -8.97
C THR A 249 1.54 -0.68 -7.65
N LEU A 250 1.22 0.58 -7.39
CA LEU A 250 0.34 0.99 -6.30
C LEU A 250 -1.11 0.78 -6.74
N CYS A 251 -1.88 0.04 -5.96
CA CYS A 251 -3.30 -0.21 -6.19
C CYS A 251 -4.14 0.18 -4.98
N ALA A 252 -5.24 0.89 -5.22
CA ALA A 252 -6.40 0.86 -4.35
C ALA A 252 -7.15 -0.46 -4.59
N MET A 253 -7.46 -1.17 -3.52
CA MET A 253 -8.09 -2.48 -3.52
C MET A 253 -9.40 -2.46 -2.75
N ASP A 254 -10.20 -3.51 -2.93
CA ASP A 254 -11.38 -3.79 -2.12
C ASP A 254 -11.07 -4.01 -0.64
N GLU A 255 -12.11 -4.19 0.17
CA GLU A 255 -12.03 -4.39 1.63
C GLU A 255 -11.25 -5.62 2.08
N THR A 256 -11.15 -6.62 1.20
CA THR A 256 -10.40 -7.85 1.46
C THR A 256 -8.92 -7.73 1.10
N CYS A 257 -8.54 -6.61 0.47
CA CYS A 257 -7.25 -6.38 -0.16
C CYS A 257 -6.87 -7.48 -1.18
N GLN A 258 -7.83 -8.07 -1.89
CA GLN A 258 -7.59 -9.15 -2.87
C GLN A 258 -7.83 -8.72 -4.31
N GLN A 259 -8.75 -7.78 -4.53
CA GLN A 259 -9.12 -7.30 -5.85
C GLN A 259 -8.66 -5.87 -6.04
N ALA A 260 -7.78 -5.65 -7.03
CA ALA A 260 -7.38 -4.33 -7.43
C ALA A 260 -8.55 -3.60 -8.13
N LEU A 261 -8.85 -2.40 -7.67
CA LEU A 261 -9.91 -1.54 -8.22
C LEU A 261 -9.33 -0.51 -9.16
N ALA A 262 -8.25 0.16 -8.74
CA ALA A 262 -7.56 1.17 -9.52
C ALA A 262 -6.08 1.22 -9.13
N CYS A 263 -5.19 1.39 -10.11
CA CYS A 263 -3.77 1.24 -9.97
C CYS A 263 -2.96 2.26 -10.79
N GLY A 264 -1.69 2.40 -10.44
CA GLY A 264 -0.69 3.15 -11.19
C GLY A 264 0.71 2.64 -10.84
N ARG A 265 1.67 2.85 -11.73
CA ARG A 265 3.06 2.41 -11.52
C ARG A 265 3.88 3.49 -10.85
N VAL A 266 4.57 3.18 -9.76
CA VAL A 266 5.37 4.14 -8.99
C VAL A 266 6.76 4.27 -9.60
N GLN A 267 7.22 5.52 -9.79
CA GLN A 267 8.58 5.86 -10.21
C GLN A 267 9.23 6.85 -9.25
#